data_AF-A0A938MU19-F1
#
_entry.id   AF-A0A938MU19-F1
#
_cell.length_a   1.000
_cell.length_b   1.000
_cell.length_c   1.000
_cell.angle_alpha   90.00
_cell.angle_beta   90.00
_cell.angle_gamma   90.00
#
_symmetry.space_group_name_H-M   'P 1'
#
loop_
_entity.id
_entity.type
_entity.pdbx_description
1 polymer ?
#
loop_
_entity_poly.entity_id
_entity_poly.type
_entity_poly.pdbx_seq_one_letter_code
_entity_poly.pdbx_strand_id
1 'polypeptide(L)'
;QERQIVTHATAARTDPLTTLANRRAFDSTMADVHRAFVADQVPATVVLLDIDHFKSLNDTYGHQAGDEVLRVVGSLLKKEVPERNLLARYGGEEFAIVFPNARFEEVEEVADRARRAIGSHGFTYEGLELHVTVSAGIAQLQARETVTAVLGRADEALYASKEAGRNCAHFHDGTGFVRLGGRRRARNGSVATTASSVATYNVGIASPEVFSSNVRRRLADLKSTGTPLCVIYLKIDDLDDVRDRFGAENGVAAHRAVTLMVKAAMRELDHAARYEGDGISLLLPGYTLRGAVNAAEKLRAAIAHCELPKRHERRQFTVSIGVAEALAGESDRELLNRVRDSLTAARRHGRDCTYVHDGLNCHLVGAGRISVGL
;
A
#
# COMPACT_ATOMS: atom_id res chain seq x y z
N GLN A 1 -22.85 19.31 -29.46
CA GLN A 1 -21.93 18.16 -29.28
C GLN A 1 -20.73 18.50 -28.41
N GLU A 2 -19.96 19.57 -28.65
CA GLU A 2 -18.72 19.87 -27.89
C GLU A 2 -18.87 19.85 -26.36
N ARG A 3 -19.93 20.46 -25.80
CA ARG A 3 -20.23 20.40 -24.35
C ARG A 3 -20.38 18.97 -23.80
N GLN A 4 -20.83 17.99 -24.60
CA GLN A 4 -20.86 16.59 -24.18
C GLN A 4 -19.47 15.96 -24.21
N ILE A 5 -18.67 16.24 -25.25
CA ILE A 5 -17.29 15.73 -25.37
C ILE A 5 -16.44 16.21 -24.19
N VAL A 6 -16.53 17.50 -23.83
CA VAL A 6 -15.87 18.06 -22.64
C VAL A 6 -16.35 17.37 -21.36
N THR A 7 -17.67 17.22 -21.17
CA THR A 7 -18.25 16.56 -19.99
C THR A 7 -17.79 15.10 -19.84
N HIS A 8 -17.71 14.34 -20.94
CA HIS A 8 -17.20 12.97 -20.93
C HIS A 8 -15.69 12.91 -20.63
N ALA A 9 -14.90 13.89 -21.10
CA ALA A 9 -13.48 13.98 -20.80
C ALA A 9 -13.20 14.35 -19.33
N THR A 10 -13.99 15.27 -18.74
CA THR A 10 -13.86 15.61 -17.31
C THR A 10 -14.25 14.42 -16.42
N ALA A 11 -15.33 13.72 -16.73
CA ALA A 11 -15.77 12.54 -15.96
C ALA A 11 -14.72 11.40 -15.92
N ALA A 12 -13.80 11.34 -16.89
CA ALA A 12 -12.70 10.39 -16.88
C ALA A 12 -11.53 10.79 -15.94
N ARG A 13 -11.44 12.08 -15.54
CA ARG A 13 -10.32 12.67 -14.77
C ARG A 13 -10.70 13.18 -13.38
N THR A 14 -11.97 13.28 -13.02
CA THR A 14 -12.44 13.67 -11.67
C THR A 14 -12.86 12.47 -10.82
N ASP A 15 -12.83 12.61 -9.49
CA ASP A 15 -13.49 11.72 -8.53
C ASP A 15 -14.94 12.17 -8.30
N PRO A 16 -15.95 11.28 -8.39
CA PRO A 16 -17.36 11.67 -8.33
C PRO A 16 -17.86 12.04 -6.92
N LEU A 17 -17.15 11.65 -5.86
CA LEU A 17 -17.53 11.95 -4.49
C LEU A 17 -17.04 13.33 -4.04
N THR A 18 -15.75 13.61 -4.26
CA THR A 18 -15.04 14.79 -3.76
C THR A 18 -14.92 15.91 -4.79
N THR A 19 -15.23 15.65 -6.06
CA THR A 19 -15.04 16.55 -7.23
C THR A 19 -13.58 16.94 -7.52
N LEU A 20 -12.62 16.36 -6.81
CA LEU A 20 -11.19 16.54 -7.05
C LEU A 20 -10.74 15.80 -8.31
N ALA A 21 -9.46 15.97 -8.70
CA ALA A 21 -8.84 15.07 -9.66
C ALA A 21 -8.85 13.62 -9.13
N ASN A 22 -8.98 12.63 -10.02
CA ASN A 22 -8.83 11.22 -9.66
C ASN A 22 -7.40 10.73 -9.91
N ARG A 23 -7.11 9.51 -9.46
CA ARG A 23 -5.81 8.85 -9.66
C ARG A 23 -5.29 8.86 -11.11
N ARG A 24 -6.12 8.74 -12.15
CA ARG A 24 -5.65 8.81 -13.56
C ARG A 24 -5.13 10.20 -13.92
N ALA A 25 -5.77 11.24 -13.41
CA ALA A 25 -5.30 12.61 -13.58
C ALA A 25 -4.00 12.85 -12.79
N PHE A 26 -3.86 12.28 -11.60
CA PHE A 26 -2.62 12.28 -10.82
C PHE A 26 -1.48 11.57 -11.55
N ASP A 27 -1.68 10.33 -12.00
CA ASP A 27 -0.67 9.52 -12.70
C ASP A 27 -0.19 10.24 -13.99
N SER A 28 -1.12 10.86 -14.74
CA SER A 28 -0.82 11.74 -15.87
C SER A 28 0.06 12.92 -15.46
N THR A 29 -0.35 13.71 -14.47
CA THR A 29 0.38 14.91 -14.05
C THR A 29 1.75 14.57 -13.46
N MET A 30 1.89 13.47 -12.71
CA MET A 30 3.20 12.99 -12.25
C MET A 30 4.12 12.61 -13.40
N ALA A 31 3.61 11.98 -14.46
CA ALA A 31 4.39 11.69 -15.66
C ALA A 31 4.78 12.98 -16.43
N ASP A 32 3.93 14.00 -16.44
CA ASP A 32 4.19 15.30 -17.09
C ASP A 32 5.26 16.10 -16.33
N VAL A 33 5.12 16.17 -14.99
CA VAL A 33 6.07 16.81 -14.07
C VAL A 33 7.43 16.09 -14.08
N HIS A 34 7.45 14.75 -14.15
CA HIS A 34 8.69 13.99 -14.24
C HIS A 34 9.48 14.29 -15.52
N ARG A 35 8.80 14.46 -16.68
CA ARG A 35 9.47 14.85 -17.92
C ARG A 35 10.10 16.26 -17.82
N ALA A 36 9.40 17.22 -17.22
CA ALA A 36 9.93 18.56 -16.97
C ALA A 36 11.11 18.55 -15.98
N PHE A 37 11.05 17.74 -14.93
CA PHE A 37 12.18 17.53 -14.02
C PHE A 37 13.39 16.92 -14.74
N VAL A 38 13.20 15.90 -15.59
CA VAL A 38 14.28 15.24 -16.33
C VAL A 38 14.92 16.16 -17.37
N ALA A 39 14.13 16.95 -18.11
CA ALA A 39 14.63 17.86 -19.14
C ALA A 39 15.29 19.12 -18.54
N ASP A 40 14.57 19.82 -17.66
CA ASP A 40 14.87 21.20 -17.29
C ASP A 40 15.27 21.37 -15.81
N GLN A 41 15.32 20.28 -15.04
CA GLN A 41 15.56 20.27 -13.59
C GLN A 41 14.57 21.12 -12.77
N VAL A 42 13.37 21.38 -13.33
CA VAL A 42 12.27 22.08 -12.65
C VAL A 42 11.89 21.29 -11.39
N PRO A 43 12.04 21.86 -10.17
CA PRO A 43 11.82 21.13 -8.93
C PRO A 43 10.34 20.76 -8.79
N ALA A 44 10.06 19.60 -8.22
CA ALA A 44 8.69 19.21 -7.93
C ALA A 44 8.61 18.33 -6.68
N THR A 45 7.52 18.50 -5.94
CA THR A 45 7.30 17.85 -4.66
C THR A 45 5.92 17.20 -4.65
N VAL A 46 5.84 15.97 -4.14
CA VAL A 46 4.59 15.23 -3.97
C VAL A 46 4.30 15.06 -2.47
N VAL A 47 3.03 15.22 -2.12
CA VAL A 47 2.49 14.93 -0.79
C VAL A 47 1.44 13.83 -0.94
N LEU A 48 1.56 12.75 -0.17
CA LEU A 48 0.50 11.78 0.07
C LEU A 48 -0.13 12.08 1.43
N LEU A 49 -1.45 12.03 1.53
CA LEU A 49 -2.22 12.22 2.76
C LEU A 49 -3.22 11.07 2.93
N ASP A 50 -3.49 10.72 4.18
CA ASP A 50 -4.33 9.60 4.56
C ASP A 50 -5.14 9.98 5.80
N ILE A 51 -6.44 9.65 5.79
CA ILE A 51 -7.33 9.98 6.90
C ILE A 51 -7.11 9.01 8.06
N ASP A 52 -6.58 9.56 9.16
CA ASP A 52 -6.24 8.81 10.36
C ASP A 52 -7.47 8.12 10.94
N HIS A 53 -7.38 6.79 11.08
CA HIS A 53 -8.44 5.91 11.60
C HIS A 53 -9.74 5.88 10.77
N PHE A 54 -9.73 6.26 9.49
CA PHE A 54 -10.94 6.29 8.65
C PHE A 54 -11.75 4.99 8.65
N LYS A 55 -11.09 3.83 8.59
CA LYS A 55 -11.77 2.54 8.75
C LYS A 55 -12.57 2.42 10.05
N SER A 56 -11.99 2.82 11.19
CA SER A 56 -12.68 2.81 12.48
C SER A 56 -13.88 3.76 12.51
N LEU A 57 -13.81 4.88 11.79
CA LEU A 57 -14.94 5.80 11.62
C LEU A 57 -16.07 5.17 10.79
N ASN A 58 -15.74 4.49 9.69
CA ASN A 58 -16.73 3.74 8.90
C ASN A 58 -17.35 2.58 9.69
N ASP A 59 -16.54 1.84 10.44
CA ASP A 59 -16.99 0.70 11.26
C ASP A 59 -17.87 1.15 12.44
N THR A 60 -17.79 2.43 12.86
CA THR A 60 -18.58 3.00 13.98
C THR A 60 -19.83 3.78 13.52
N TYR A 61 -19.70 4.58 12.46
CA TYR A 61 -20.74 5.54 12.01
C TYR A 61 -21.28 5.23 10.60
N GLY A 62 -20.83 4.14 9.99
CA GLY A 62 -21.25 3.71 8.65
C GLY A 62 -20.57 4.46 7.50
N HIS A 63 -20.69 3.90 6.30
CA HIS A 63 -20.05 4.44 5.10
C HIS A 63 -20.59 5.82 4.68
N GLN A 64 -21.82 6.18 5.04
CA GLN A 64 -22.38 7.50 4.72
C GLN A 64 -21.70 8.64 5.49
N ALA A 65 -21.32 8.40 6.76
CA ALA A 65 -20.50 9.32 7.54
C ALA A 65 -19.08 9.44 6.97
N GLY A 66 -18.47 8.32 6.57
CA GLY A 66 -17.17 8.31 5.90
C GLY A 66 -17.18 9.09 4.58
N ASP A 67 -18.23 8.91 3.77
CA ASP A 67 -18.44 9.64 2.51
C ASP A 67 -18.55 11.16 2.72
N GLU A 68 -19.21 11.61 3.78
CA GLU A 68 -19.30 13.04 4.11
C GLU A 68 -17.96 13.61 4.61
N VAL A 69 -17.26 12.86 5.48
CA VAL A 69 -15.89 13.21 5.90
C VAL A 69 -14.96 13.37 4.69
N LEU A 70 -15.08 12.50 3.67
CA LEU A 70 -14.29 12.60 2.43
C LEU A 70 -14.63 13.87 1.62
N ARG A 71 -15.92 14.24 1.49
CA ARG A 71 -16.35 15.50 0.84
C ARG A 71 -15.78 16.72 1.55
N VAL A 72 -15.87 16.74 2.88
CA VAL A 72 -15.40 17.85 3.72
C VAL A 72 -13.88 17.94 3.72
N VAL A 73 -13.15 16.83 3.88
CA VAL A 73 -11.67 16.78 3.76
C VAL A 73 -11.24 17.28 2.38
N GLY A 74 -11.84 16.78 1.28
CA GLY A 74 -11.52 17.25 -0.06
C GLY A 74 -11.77 18.75 -0.24
N SER A 75 -12.83 19.28 0.38
CA SER A 75 -13.18 20.71 0.37
C SER A 75 -12.25 21.58 1.23
N LEU A 76 -11.69 21.05 2.32
CA LEU A 76 -10.68 21.72 3.14
C LEU A 76 -9.33 21.74 2.42
N LEU A 77 -8.89 20.61 1.87
CA LEU A 77 -7.68 20.52 1.04
C LEU A 77 -7.72 21.51 -0.14
N LYS A 78 -8.89 21.65 -0.79
CA LYS A 78 -9.08 22.58 -1.92
C LYS A 78 -9.01 24.07 -1.52
N LYS A 79 -9.13 24.42 -0.23
CA LYS A 79 -8.93 25.80 0.27
C LYS A 79 -7.45 26.08 0.57
N GLU A 80 -6.75 25.12 1.12
CA GLU A 80 -5.35 25.28 1.56
C GLU A 80 -4.32 25.06 0.43
N VAL A 81 -4.65 24.23 -0.57
CA VAL A 81 -3.79 23.94 -1.72
C VAL A 81 -4.04 24.96 -2.85
N PRO A 82 -3.05 25.76 -3.28
CA PRO A 82 -3.24 26.72 -4.36
C PRO A 82 -3.55 26.04 -5.71
N GLU A 83 -4.51 26.58 -6.47
CA GLU A 83 -5.10 25.96 -7.68
C GLU A 83 -4.12 25.58 -8.80
N ARG A 84 -2.90 26.15 -8.80
CA ARG A 84 -1.82 25.77 -9.73
C ARG A 84 -1.27 24.35 -9.51
N ASN A 85 -1.56 23.75 -8.36
CA ASN A 85 -1.08 22.43 -7.94
C ASN A 85 -2.20 21.41 -8.15
N LEU A 86 -1.86 20.17 -8.51
CA LEU A 86 -2.87 19.13 -8.67
C LEU A 86 -3.19 18.49 -7.32
N LEU A 87 -4.37 18.80 -6.77
CA LEU A 87 -4.99 18.07 -5.68
C LEU A 87 -5.89 16.95 -6.23
N ALA A 88 -5.64 15.71 -5.82
CA ALA A 88 -6.36 14.52 -6.25
C ALA A 88 -6.82 13.65 -5.07
N ARG A 89 -7.93 12.92 -5.25
CA ARG A 89 -8.22 11.72 -4.48
C ARG A 89 -7.51 10.54 -5.16
N TYR A 90 -6.58 9.92 -4.44
CA TYR A 90 -5.68 8.89 -4.98
C TYR A 90 -6.19 7.46 -4.71
N GLY A 91 -6.90 7.27 -3.60
CA GLY A 91 -7.46 5.98 -3.18
C GLY A 91 -8.78 6.13 -2.44
N GLY A 92 -9.07 5.19 -1.53
CA GLY A 92 -10.31 5.20 -0.74
C GLY A 92 -10.36 6.38 0.24
N GLU A 93 -9.41 6.38 1.17
CA GLU A 93 -9.15 7.41 2.19
C GLU A 93 -7.89 8.25 1.91
N GLU A 94 -7.23 7.99 0.78
CA GLU A 94 -5.96 8.57 0.38
C GLU A 94 -6.16 9.77 -0.58
N PHE A 95 -5.51 10.88 -0.28
CA PHE A 95 -5.40 12.06 -1.13
C PHE A 95 -3.93 12.27 -1.53
N ALA A 96 -3.70 12.90 -2.68
CA ALA A 96 -2.37 13.21 -3.14
C ALA A 96 -2.32 14.61 -3.76
N ILE A 97 -1.21 15.32 -3.53
CA ILE A 97 -0.97 16.65 -4.07
C ILE A 97 0.35 16.61 -4.85
N VAL A 98 0.32 17.04 -6.11
CA VAL A 98 1.52 17.33 -6.91
C VAL A 98 1.74 18.83 -6.92
N PHE A 99 2.93 19.27 -6.51
CA PHE A 99 3.38 20.65 -6.60
C PHE A 99 4.47 20.77 -7.70
N PRO A 100 4.12 21.18 -8.93
CA PRO A 100 5.08 21.48 -9.99
C PRO A 100 5.81 22.80 -9.68
N ASN A 101 7.09 22.88 -10.05
CA ASN A 101 7.93 24.05 -9.83
C ASN A 101 7.92 24.53 -8.36
N ALA A 102 8.08 23.58 -7.43
CA ALA A 102 8.09 23.84 -5.99
C ALA A 102 9.01 22.87 -5.24
N ARG A 103 9.78 23.39 -4.29
CA ARG A 103 10.65 22.62 -3.39
C ARG A 103 9.94 22.29 -2.08
N PHE A 104 10.57 21.41 -1.29
CA PHE A 104 10.07 21.01 0.02
C PHE A 104 9.73 22.21 0.92
N GLU A 105 10.57 23.24 0.95
CA GLU A 105 10.42 24.39 1.85
C GLU A 105 9.12 25.19 1.56
N GLU A 106 8.70 25.25 0.30
CA GLU A 106 7.45 25.90 -0.11
C GLU A 106 6.20 25.05 0.18
N VAL A 107 6.40 23.73 0.26
CA VAL A 107 5.35 22.72 0.45
C VAL A 107 5.16 22.38 1.92
N GLU A 108 6.17 22.56 2.77
CA GLU A 108 6.11 22.30 4.22
C GLU A 108 4.91 23.02 4.86
N GLU A 109 4.79 24.32 4.61
CA GLU A 109 3.71 25.12 5.16
C GLU A 109 2.34 24.73 4.61
N VAL A 110 2.23 24.41 3.31
CA VAL A 110 0.95 24.04 2.68
C VAL A 110 0.45 22.72 3.26
N ALA A 111 1.33 21.74 3.39
CA ALA A 111 1.01 20.43 3.97
C ALA A 111 0.61 20.54 5.45
N ASP A 112 1.32 21.35 6.24
CA ASP A 112 0.99 21.50 7.66
C ASP A 112 -0.25 22.38 7.90
N ARG A 113 -0.51 23.41 7.08
CA ARG A 113 -1.78 24.15 7.09
C ARG A 113 -2.96 23.24 6.73
N ALA A 114 -2.85 22.47 5.65
CA ALA A 114 -3.86 21.49 5.24
C ALA A 114 -4.18 20.49 6.35
N ARG A 115 -3.14 19.92 6.99
CA ARG A 115 -3.28 19.03 8.15
C ARG A 115 -3.99 19.71 9.33
N ARG A 116 -3.57 20.92 9.71
CA ARG A 116 -4.19 21.68 10.81
C ARG A 116 -5.65 22.02 10.50
N ALA A 117 -5.97 22.44 9.28
CA ALA A 117 -7.32 22.81 8.86
C ALA A 117 -8.29 21.62 8.97
N ILE A 118 -7.84 20.41 8.64
CA ILE A 118 -8.61 19.17 8.85
C ILE A 118 -8.71 18.84 10.35
N GLY A 119 -7.58 18.76 11.05
CA GLY A 119 -7.53 18.36 12.46
C GLY A 119 -8.12 19.37 13.47
N SER A 120 -8.54 20.56 13.00
CA SER A 120 -9.27 21.57 13.78
C SER A 120 -10.72 21.74 13.33
N HIS A 121 -11.18 20.95 12.35
CA HIS A 121 -12.56 20.99 11.89
C HIS A 121 -13.44 20.09 12.77
N GLY A 122 -14.48 20.67 13.37
CA GLY A 122 -15.59 19.90 13.94
C GLY A 122 -16.46 19.38 12.80
N PHE A 123 -16.34 18.10 12.45
CA PHE A 123 -17.22 17.44 11.49
C PHE A 123 -18.55 17.14 12.20
N THR A 124 -19.68 17.25 11.51
CA THR A 124 -20.99 16.90 12.08
C THR A 124 -21.74 15.96 11.15
N TYR A 125 -22.19 14.82 11.67
CA TYR A 125 -22.99 13.85 10.93
C TYR A 125 -24.17 13.40 11.79
N GLU A 126 -25.40 13.54 11.28
CA GLU A 126 -26.66 13.20 12.00
C GLU A 126 -26.78 13.82 13.42
N GLY A 127 -26.11 14.96 13.66
CA GLY A 127 -26.09 15.65 14.95
C GLY A 127 -25.00 15.17 15.92
N LEU A 128 -24.20 14.17 15.55
CA LEU A 128 -22.99 13.75 16.26
C LEU A 128 -21.78 14.56 15.78
N GLU A 129 -20.94 15.00 16.72
CA GLU A 129 -19.64 15.59 16.40
C GLU A 129 -18.60 14.48 16.17
N LEU A 130 -17.87 14.59 15.06
CA LEU A 130 -16.80 13.68 14.68
C LEU A 130 -15.47 14.45 14.64
N HIS A 131 -14.41 13.82 15.15
CA HIS A 131 -13.05 14.36 15.05
C HIS A 131 -12.21 13.47 14.13
N VAL A 132 -11.57 14.11 13.16
CA VAL A 132 -10.81 13.44 12.10
C VAL A 132 -9.49 14.16 11.91
N THR A 133 -8.41 13.42 11.72
CA THR A 133 -7.07 13.98 11.47
C THR A 133 -6.46 13.33 10.23
N VAL A 134 -5.36 13.89 9.72
CA VAL A 134 -4.62 13.29 8.59
C VAL A 134 -3.15 13.15 8.93
N SER A 135 -2.58 12.01 8.52
CA SER A 135 -1.14 11.82 8.41
C SER A 135 -0.71 12.20 7.00
N ALA A 136 0.50 12.77 6.84
CA ALA A 136 1.05 13.10 5.53
C ALA A 136 2.51 12.62 5.36
N GLY A 137 2.87 12.32 4.12
CA GLY A 137 4.21 11.95 3.69
C GLY A 137 4.64 12.77 2.47
N ILE A 138 5.82 13.38 2.54
CA ILE A 138 6.30 14.35 1.56
C ILE A 138 7.61 13.85 0.93
N ALA A 139 7.73 13.93 -0.40
CA ALA A 139 8.99 13.69 -1.09
C ALA A 139 9.17 14.67 -2.26
N GLN A 140 10.34 15.29 -2.35
CA GLN A 140 10.75 16.09 -3.50
C GLN A 140 11.51 15.20 -4.49
N LEU A 141 11.24 15.31 -5.79
CA LEU A 141 11.93 14.58 -6.86
C LEU A 141 13.45 14.81 -6.82
N GLN A 142 14.21 13.73 -6.98
CA GLN A 142 15.68 13.73 -6.96
C GLN A 142 16.29 13.34 -8.31
N ALA A 143 17.55 13.73 -8.53
CA ALA A 143 18.24 13.46 -9.79
C ALA A 143 18.32 11.95 -10.09
N ARG A 144 17.96 11.56 -11.32
CA ARG A 144 17.86 10.16 -11.80
C ARG A 144 16.75 9.31 -11.14
N GLU A 145 15.86 9.92 -10.37
CA GLU A 145 14.72 9.23 -9.77
C GLU A 145 13.58 8.96 -10.77
N THR A 146 12.77 7.94 -10.51
CA THR A 146 11.54 7.63 -11.26
C THR A 146 10.29 8.05 -10.49
N VAL A 147 9.15 8.24 -11.18
CA VAL A 147 7.84 8.48 -10.52
C VAL A 147 7.56 7.45 -9.43
N THR A 148 7.79 6.16 -9.70
CA THR A 148 7.61 5.08 -8.72
C THR A 148 8.48 5.22 -7.47
N ALA A 149 9.72 5.70 -7.62
CA ALA A 149 10.65 5.87 -6.51
C ALA A 149 10.29 7.07 -5.62
N VAL A 150 9.93 8.23 -6.20
CA VAL A 150 9.51 9.40 -5.39
C VAL A 150 8.19 9.13 -4.65
N LEU A 151 7.24 8.43 -5.30
CA LEU A 151 6.01 7.98 -4.64
C LEU A 151 6.30 6.96 -3.53
N GLY A 152 7.26 6.05 -3.74
CA GLY A 152 7.72 5.12 -2.71
C GLY A 152 8.34 5.83 -1.48
N ARG A 153 9.08 6.91 -1.69
CA ARG A 153 9.62 7.75 -0.58
C ARG A 153 8.53 8.57 0.12
N ALA A 154 7.53 9.05 -0.61
CA ALA A 154 6.38 9.72 -0.02
C ALA A 154 5.53 8.74 0.82
N ASP A 155 5.37 7.49 0.38
CA ASP A 155 4.73 6.40 1.13
C ASP A 155 5.55 5.99 2.37
N GLU A 156 6.88 5.83 2.25
CA GLU A 156 7.75 5.62 3.42
C GLU A 156 7.68 6.79 4.42
N ALA A 157 7.45 8.03 3.98
CA ALA A 157 7.21 9.18 4.87
C ALA A 157 5.78 9.26 5.44
N LEU A 158 4.78 8.80 4.69
CA LEU A 158 3.40 8.70 5.17
C LEU A 158 3.30 7.63 6.26
N TYR A 159 3.99 6.50 6.07
CA TYR A 159 4.29 5.51 7.10
C TYR A 159 4.98 6.16 8.31
N ALA A 160 6.03 6.97 8.08
CA ALA A 160 6.77 7.66 9.16
C ALA A 160 5.89 8.54 10.07
N SER A 161 4.79 9.11 9.55
CA SER A 161 3.81 9.86 10.34
C SER A 161 2.88 8.98 11.20
N LYS A 162 2.48 7.79 10.72
CA LYS A 162 1.43 6.99 11.39
C LYS A 162 1.88 6.32 12.70
N GLU A 163 3.14 5.92 12.87
CA GLU A 163 3.65 5.48 14.19
C GLU A 163 4.19 6.64 15.04
N ALA A 164 4.45 7.81 14.46
CA ALA A 164 4.86 9.01 15.21
C ALA A 164 3.69 9.69 15.96
N GLY A 165 2.60 8.95 16.18
CA GLY A 165 1.37 9.39 16.85
C GLY A 165 0.22 9.81 15.93
N ARG A 166 0.34 9.62 14.60
CA ARG A 166 -0.60 10.17 13.58
C ARG A 166 -0.69 11.70 13.68
N ASN A 167 -1.65 12.31 12.98
CA ASN A 167 -1.89 13.76 12.95
C ASN A 167 -0.59 14.59 12.77
N CYS A 168 0.30 14.13 11.90
CA CYS A 168 1.57 14.78 11.62
C CYS A 168 2.05 14.49 10.20
N ALA A 169 3.12 15.17 9.81
CA ALA A 169 3.72 15.05 8.49
C ALA A 169 5.22 14.78 8.61
N HIS A 170 5.76 13.99 7.70
CA HIS A 170 7.20 13.79 7.53
C HIS A 170 7.63 14.03 6.09
N PHE A 171 8.87 14.49 5.93
CA PHE A 171 9.57 14.62 4.65
C PHE A 171 10.68 13.57 4.54
N HIS A 172 10.76 12.88 3.41
CA HIS A 172 11.85 11.95 3.11
C HIS A 172 12.99 12.68 2.37
N ASP A 173 14.08 13.01 3.07
CA ASP A 173 15.20 13.80 2.50
C ASP A 173 16.05 13.05 1.45
N GLY A 174 15.90 11.72 1.39
CA GLY A 174 16.64 10.79 0.52
C GLY A 174 17.45 9.77 1.32
N THR A 175 17.64 10.04 2.62
CA THR A 175 18.44 9.24 3.57
C THR A 175 17.71 8.93 4.89
N GLY A 176 16.61 9.63 5.16
CA GLY A 176 15.73 9.43 6.32
C GLY A 176 14.56 10.41 6.36
N PHE A 177 13.90 10.47 7.52
CA PHE A 177 12.66 11.23 7.73
C PHE A 177 12.88 12.46 8.62
N VAL A 178 12.30 13.60 8.22
CA VAL A 178 12.24 14.85 9.00
C VAL A 178 10.78 15.13 9.35
N ARG A 179 10.43 15.22 10.64
CA ARG A 179 9.08 15.59 11.09
C ARG A 179 8.86 17.09 10.91
N LEU A 180 7.78 17.46 10.24
CA LEU A 180 7.41 18.86 10.02
C LEU A 180 7.16 19.58 11.34
N GLY A 181 7.63 20.83 11.44
CA GLY A 181 7.60 21.63 12.67
C GLY A 181 8.45 21.10 13.84
N GLY A 182 9.18 19.99 13.67
CA GLY A 182 10.08 19.42 14.67
C GLY A 182 11.52 19.90 14.50
N ARG A 183 12.29 20.03 15.59
CA ARG A 183 13.75 20.20 15.48
C ARG A 183 14.35 19.01 14.74
N ARG A 184 15.03 19.28 13.61
CA ARG A 184 15.78 18.32 12.79
C ARG A 184 16.53 17.31 13.68
N ARG A 185 16.11 16.04 13.66
CA ARG A 185 16.68 14.96 14.48
C ARG A 185 18.04 14.54 13.92
N ALA A 186 19.07 15.34 14.23
CA ALA A 186 20.44 15.09 13.80
C ALA A 186 20.90 13.69 14.24
N ARG A 187 21.58 12.96 13.34
CA ARG A 187 22.23 11.69 13.68
C ARG A 187 23.39 11.97 14.64
N ASN A 188 23.19 11.69 15.92
CA ASN A 188 24.25 11.34 16.87
C ASN A 188 23.65 10.37 17.91
N GLY A 189 24.42 9.37 18.30
CA GLY A 189 23.88 8.17 18.97
C GLY A 189 23.97 8.18 20.48
N SER A 190 22.86 7.89 21.14
CA SER A 190 22.80 7.25 22.46
C SER A 190 21.42 6.61 22.62
N VAL A 191 21.34 5.31 22.94
CA VAL A 191 20.07 4.58 23.01
C VAL A 191 19.36 4.86 24.33
N ALA A 192 18.15 5.43 24.24
CA ALA A 192 17.18 5.49 25.33
C ALA A 192 15.77 5.58 24.71
N THR A 193 15.13 4.43 24.51
CA THR A 193 13.78 4.35 23.91
C THR A 193 12.87 3.54 24.83
N THR A 194 12.09 4.24 25.66
CA THR A 194 10.95 3.64 26.38
C THR A 194 9.90 3.21 25.35
N ALA A 195 9.42 1.96 25.44
CA ALA A 195 8.51 1.38 24.46
C ALA A 195 7.08 1.93 24.57
N SER A 196 6.42 2.11 23.42
CA SER A 196 4.96 2.01 23.28
C SER A 196 4.59 1.71 21.83
N SER A 197 3.71 0.72 21.62
CA SER A 197 2.87 0.48 20.43
C SER A 197 3.47 0.79 19.03
N VAL A 198 4.16 -0.19 18.43
CA VAL A 198 4.51 -0.23 16.99
C VAL A 198 3.26 -0.59 16.17
N ALA A 199 3.01 0.08 15.05
CA ALA A 199 1.80 -0.05 14.21
C ALA A 199 2.16 -0.07 12.70
N THR A 200 2.54 -1.28 12.26
CA THR A 200 3.34 -1.63 11.09
C THR A 200 3.03 -0.93 9.75
N TYR A 201 4.11 -0.59 9.01
CA TYR A 201 4.12 0.31 7.85
C TYR A 201 3.75 -0.43 6.52
N ASN A 202 3.30 0.37 5.54
CA ASN A 202 3.26 0.04 4.11
C ASN A 202 4.54 0.53 3.39
N VAL A 203 4.90 -0.15 2.29
CA VAL A 203 5.90 0.32 1.31
C VAL A 203 5.45 -0.13 -0.09
N GLY A 204 4.81 0.75 -0.86
CA GLY A 204 4.32 0.54 -2.22
C GLY A 204 3.50 -0.74 -2.34
N ILE A 205 2.40 -0.82 -1.59
CA ILE A 205 1.59 -2.02 -1.38
C ILE A 205 0.11 -1.59 -1.31
N ALA A 206 -0.77 -2.27 -2.05
CA ALA A 206 -2.20 -1.96 -2.04
C ALA A 206 -2.88 -2.37 -0.72
N SER A 207 -3.94 -1.65 -0.31
CA SER A 207 -4.81 -2.07 0.80
C SER A 207 -5.55 -3.38 0.48
N PRO A 208 -6.06 -4.11 1.49
CA PRO A 208 -6.88 -5.30 1.26
C PRO A 208 -8.09 -5.05 0.35
N GLU A 209 -8.75 -3.90 0.51
CA GLU A 209 -9.92 -3.48 -0.26
C GLU A 209 -9.54 -3.17 -1.72
N VAL A 210 -8.42 -2.47 -1.94
CA VAL A 210 -7.86 -2.23 -3.28
C VAL A 210 -7.40 -3.54 -3.93
N PHE A 211 -6.80 -4.45 -3.17
CA PHE A 211 -6.41 -5.78 -3.64
C PHE A 211 -7.63 -6.58 -4.10
N SER A 212 -8.67 -6.72 -3.27
CA SER A 212 -9.93 -7.39 -3.65
C SER A 212 -10.65 -6.71 -4.82
N SER A 213 -10.51 -5.38 -5.00
CA SER A 213 -11.02 -4.70 -6.21
C SER A 213 -10.26 -5.14 -7.48
N ASN A 214 -8.94 -5.32 -7.39
CA ASN A 214 -8.12 -5.83 -8.49
C ASN A 214 -8.39 -7.31 -8.76
N VAL A 215 -8.61 -8.13 -7.72
CA VAL A 215 -9.06 -9.53 -7.88
C VAL A 215 -10.39 -9.59 -8.62
N ARG A 216 -11.41 -8.81 -8.21
CA ARG A 216 -12.71 -8.73 -8.93
C ARG A 216 -12.54 -8.33 -10.39
N ARG A 217 -11.70 -7.34 -10.68
CA ARG A 217 -11.41 -6.91 -12.05
C ARG A 217 -10.77 -8.03 -12.87
N ARG A 218 -9.76 -8.72 -12.34
CA ARG A 218 -9.10 -9.82 -13.06
C ARG A 218 -9.99 -11.07 -13.19
N LEU A 219 -10.93 -11.30 -12.27
CA LEU A 219 -11.96 -12.33 -12.42
C LEU A 219 -12.97 -12.02 -13.55
N ALA A 220 -13.23 -10.74 -13.84
CA ALA A 220 -13.98 -10.34 -15.03
C ALA A 220 -13.14 -10.50 -16.32
N ASP A 221 -11.85 -10.18 -16.28
CA ASP A 221 -10.92 -10.45 -17.39
C ASP A 221 -10.87 -11.97 -17.70
N LEU A 222 -10.79 -12.84 -16.69
CA LEU A 222 -10.87 -14.31 -16.83
C LEU A 222 -12.17 -14.75 -17.52
N LYS A 223 -13.32 -14.27 -17.04
CA LYS A 223 -14.65 -14.61 -17.58
C LYS A 223 -14.87 -14.14 -19.04
N SER A 224 -14.06 -13.21 -19.54
CA SER A 224 -14.16 -12.68 -20.91
C SER A 224 -13.05 -13.13 -21.86
N THR A 225 -11.90 -13.57 -21.35
CA THR A 225 -10.71 -13.93 -22.17
C THR A 225 -10.21 -15.35 -21.98
N GLY A 226 -10.65 -16.06 -20.93
CA GLY A 226 -10.06 -17.35 -20.53
C GLY A 226 -8.65 -17.26 -19.97
N THR A 227 -8.11 -16.05 -19.75
CA THR A 227 -6.77 -15.86 -19.19
C THR A 227 -6.75 -16.34 -17.73
N PRO A 228 -5.94 -17.37 -17.37
CA PRO A 228 -5.92 -17.93 -16.04
C PRO A 228 -5.44 -16.91 -15.00
N LEU A 229 -5.90 -17.04 -13.77
CA LEU A 229 -5.61 -16.10 -12.68
C LEU A 229 -5.27 -16.86 -11.41
N CYS A 230 -4.02 -16.76 -10.98
CA CYS A 230 -3.60 -17.29 -9.69
C CYS A 230 -3.52 -16.20 -8.63
N VAL A 231 -3.79 -16.57 -7.38
CA VAL A 231 -3.49 -15.77 -6.19
C VAL A 231 -2.60 -16.59 -5.26
N ILE A 232 -1.53 -15.96 -4.79
CA ILE A 232 -0.64 -16.48 -3.74
C ILE A 232 -0.85 -15.62 -2.50
N TYR A 233 -0.75 -16.23 -1.32
CA TYR A 233 -0.75 -15.53 -0.03
C TYR A 233 0.32 -16.13 0.87
N LEU A 234 1.24 -15.29 1.32
CA LEU A 234 2.45 -15.64 2.03
C LEU A 234 2.43 -15.01 3.42
N LYS A 235 2.83 -15.76 4.45
CA LYS A 235 3.13 -15.21 5.79
C LYS A 235 4.49 -15.68 6.27
N ILE A 236 5.22 -14.77 6.92
CA ILE A 236 6.48 -15.10 7.59
C ILE A 236 6.17 -16.01 8.78
N ASP A 237 6.97 -17.05 8.93
CA ASP A 237 6.85 -18.02 10.02
C ASP A 237 7.49 -17.47 11.30
N ASP A 238 6.86 -17.73 12.45
CA ASP A 238 7.33 -17.33 13.78
C ASP A 238 7.68 -15.84 13.93
N LEU A 239 7.07 -14.98 13.09
CA LEU A 239 7.31 -13.54 13.09
C LEU A 239 7.01 -12.89 14.46
N ASP A 240 5.96 -13.34 15.14
CA ASP A 240 5.55 -12.80 16.44
C ASP A 240 6.52 -13.26 17.55
N ASP A 241 6.87 -14.56 17.61
CA ASP A 241 7.99 -15.06 18.42
C ASP A 241 9.30 -14.29 18.15
N VAL A 242 9.55 -13.87 16.90
CA VAL A 242 10.74 -13.10 16.52
C VAL A 242 10.67 -11.66 17.01
N ARG A 243 9.49 -11.02 16.99
CA ARG A 243 9.25 -9.70 17.59
C ARG A 243 9.41 -9.73 19.11
N ASP A 244 8.88 -10.75 19.75
CA ASP A 244 8.88 -10.88 21.21
C ASP A 244 10.26 -11.25 21.76
N ARG A 245 11.02 -12.10 21.05
CA ARG A 245 12.33 -12.59 21.51
C ARG A 245 13.53 -11.76 21.04
N PHE A 246 13.43 -11.09 19.90
CA PHE A 246 14.54 -10.32 19.30
C PHE A 246 14.15 -8.86 19.00
N GLY A 247 13.00 -8.39 19.48
CA GLY A 247 12.51 -7.03 19.30
C GLY A 247 11.81 -6.78 17.97
N ALA A 248 10.83 -5.87 17.97
CA ALA A 248 9.97 -5.56 16.82
C ALA A 248 10.76 -5.19 15.55
N GLU A 249 11.93 -4.57 15.68
CA GLU A 249 12.80 -4.18 14.56
C GLU A 249 13.45 -5.36 13.82
N ASN A 250 13.59 -6.55 14.43
CA ASN A 250 13.92 -7.78 13.69
C ASN A 250 12.73 -8.22 12.81
N GLY A 251 11.49 -8.13 13.31
CA GLY A 251 10.28 -8.41 12.54
C GLY A 251 10.07 -7.43 11.36
N VAL A 252 10.32 -6.13 11.57
CA VAL A 252 10.28 -5.11 10.50
C VAL A 252 11.37 -5.37 9.45
N ALA A 253 12.57 -5.78 9.86
CA ALA A 253 13.65 -6.11 8.93
C ALA A 253 13.36 -7.39 8.12
N ALA A 254 12.82 -8.43 8.74
CA ALA A 254 12.36 -9.65 8.07
C ALA A 254 11.28 -9.32 7.02
N HIS A 255 10.29 -8.50 7.38
CA HIS A 255 9.30 -8.00 6.43
C HIS A 255 9.92 -7.25 5.26
N ARG A 256 10.80 -6.27 5.51
CA ARG A 256 11.40 -5.47 4.44
C ARG A 256 12.20 -6.36 3.47
N ALA A 257 12.93 -7.35 3.97
CA ALA A 257 13.64 -8.33 3.15
C ALA A 257 12.67 -9.14 2.28
N VAL A 258 11.66 -9.78 2.88
CA VAL A 258 10.67 -10.58 2.15
C VAL A 258 9.89 -9.74 1.12
N THR A 259 9.46 -8.52 1.46
CA THR A 259 8.78 -7.62 0.51
C THR A 259 9.68 -7.23 -0.67
N LEU A 260 10.97 -6.99 -0.45
CA LEU A 260 11.93 -6.72 -1.54
C LEU A 260 12.14 -7.95 -2.43
N MET A 261 12.26 -9.14 -1.85
CA MET A 261 12.42 -10.39 -2.61
C MET A 261 11.17 -10.75 -3.43
N VAL A 262 9.99 -10.52 -2.86
CA VAL A 262 8.70 -10.62 -3.57
C VAL A 262 8.67 -9.65 -4.75
N LYS A 263 8.99 -8.37 -4.55
CA LYS A 263 9.02 -7.36 -5.64
C LYS A 263 10.06 -7.68 -6.72
N ALA A 264 11.19 -8.29 -6.35
CA ALA A 264 12.22 -8.70 -7.30
C ALA A 264 11.86 -9.94 -8.14
N ALA A 265 10.85 -10.73 -7.73
CA ALA A 265 10.39 -11.93 -8.43
C ALA A 265 9.18 -11.69 -9.36
N MET A 266 8.55 -10.52 -9.28
CA MET A 266 7.33 -10.16 -10.02
C MET A 266 7.60 -9.77 -11.48
N ARG A 267 6.63 -10.07 -12.36
CA ARG A 267 6.55 -9.53 -13.72
C ARG A 267 5.76 -8.21 -13.74
N GLU A 268 5.82 -7.48 -14.85
CA GLU A 268 5.11 -6.20 -15.03
C GLU A 268 3.58 -6.26 -14.84
N LEU A 269 2.97 -7.44 -15.06
CA LEU A 269 1.53 -7.68 -14.89
C LEU A 269 1.15 -8.23 -13.51
N ASP A 270 2.13 -8.61 -12.69
CA ASP A 270 1.90 -9.16 -11.35
C ASP A 270 1.67 -8.01 -10.35
N HIS A 271 0.81 -8.21 -9.35
CA HIS A 271 0.48 -7.16 -8.36
C HIS A 271 0.61 -7.69 -6.93
N ALA A 272 1.28 -6.93 -6.05
CA ALA A 272 1.49 -7.27 -4.64
C ALA A 272 0.70 -6.36 -3.69
N ALA A 273 0.23 -6.93 -2.58
CA ALA A 273 -0.50 -6.22 -1.53
C ALA A 273 -0.14 -6.79 -0.14
N ARG A 274 -0.44 -6.02 0.92
CA ARG A 274 -0.61 -6.57 2.26
C ARG A 274 -2.04 -7.07 2.36
N TYR A 275 -2.20 -8.22 2.99
CA TYR A 275 -3.51 -8.82 3.22
C TYR A 275 -3.55 -9.38 4.65
N GLU A 276 -4.61 -9.03 5.38
CA GLU A 276 -4.90 -9.40 6.78
C GLU A 276 -3.68 -9.42 7.72
N GLY A 277 -3.22 -8.22 8.07
CA GLY A 277 -2.09 -7.98 8.94
C GLY A 277 -0.75 -8.13 8.20
N ASP A 278 0.06 -9.08 8.66
CA ASP A 278 1.44 -9.29 8.19
C ASP A 278 1.56 -10.32 7.04
N GLY A 279 0.47 -10.54 6.31
CA GLY A 279 0.52 -11.36 5.10
C GLY A 279 0.77 -10.52 3.85
N ILE A 280 1.45 -11.13 2.88
CA ILE A 280 1.72 -10.55 1.56
C ILE A 280 0.99 -11.40 0.52
N SER A 281 0.07 -10.78 -0.21
CA SER A 281 -0.65 -11.44 -1.31
C SER A 281 -0.11 -11.02 -2.66
N LEU A 282 -0.14 -11.94 -3.62
CA LEU A 282 0.21 -11.72 -5.01
C LEU A 282 -0.95 -12.11 -5.91
N LEU A 283 -1.29 -11.23 -6.84
CA LEU A 283 -2.21 -11.48 -7.94
C LEU A 283 -1.37 -11.71 -9.20
N LEU A 284 -1.55 -12.87 -9.85
CA LEU A 284 -0.72 -13.35 -10.95
C LEU A 284 -1.57 -13.64 -12.20
N PRO A 285 -1.87 -12.63 -13.04
CA PRO A 285 -2.61 -12.80 -14.28
C PRO A 285 -1.79 -13.58 -15.32
N GLY A 286 -2.43 -14.52 -16.02
CA GLY A 286 -1.78 -15.38 -17.03
C GLY A 286 -0.93 -16.52 -16.45
N TYR A 287 -0.95 -16.73 -15.13
CA TYR A 287 -0.34 -17.90 -14.50
C TYR A 287 -1.39 -19.00 -14.30
N THR A 288 -1.07 -20.20 -14.78
CA THR A 288 -1.73 -21.44 -14.35
C THR A 288 -1.23 -21.86 -12.97
N LEU A 289 -1.96 -22.74 -12.28
CA LEU A 289 -1.64 -23.24 -10.94
C LEU A 289 -0.21 -23.77 -10.84
N ARG A 290 0.25 -24.51 -11.85
CA ARG A 290 1.64 -25.02 -11.94
C ARG A 290 2.66 -23.89 -12.04
N GLY A 291 2.35 -22.82 -12.77
CA GLY A 291 3.18 -21.62 -12.85
C GLY A 291 3.27 -20.87 -11.52
N ALA A 292 2.14 -20.71 -10.83
CA ALA A 292 2.09 -20.04 -9.53
C ALA A 292 2.78 -20.85 -8.42
N VAL A 293 2.59 -22.17 -8.37
CA VAL A 293 3.31 -23.07 -7.45
C VAL A 293 4.84 -23.01 -7.70
N ASN A 294 5.27 -22.97 -8.96
CA ASN A 294 6.69 -22.79 -9.29
C ASN A 294 7.25 -21.41 -8.87
N ALA A 295 6.42 -20.37 -8.81
CA ALA A 295 6.80 -19.06 -8.30
C ALA A 295 6.84 -19.04 -6.75
N ALA A 296 5.85 -19.65 -6.10
CA ALA A 296 5.77 -19.83 -4.66
C ALA A 296 7.00 -20.57 -4.11
N GLU A 297 7.34 -21.73 -4.66
CA GLU A 297 8.50 -22.51 -4.20
C GLU A 297 9.84 -21.81 -4.44
N LYS A 298 9.98 -21.05 -5.54
CA LYS A 298 11.16 -20.20 -5.76
C LYS A 298 11.28 -19.08 -4.73
N LEU A 299 10.16 -18.42 -4.41
CA LEU A 299 10.12 -17.40 -3.37
C LEU A 299 10.44 -17.99 -2.00
N ARG A 300 9.79 -19.08 -1.61
CA ARG A 300 10.02 -19.80 -0.34
C ARG A 300 11.48 -20.21 -0.19
N ALA A 301 12.03 -20.91 -1.19
CA ALA A 301 13.42 -21.35 -1.19
C ALA A 301 14.40 -20.16 -1.11
N ALA A 302 14.18 -19.09 -1.86
CA ALA A 302 15.03 -17.90 -1.78
C ALA A 302 14.95 -17.25 -0.39
N ILE A 303 13.76 -17.10 0.18
CA ILE A 303 13.52 -16.49 1.49
C ILE A 303 14.18 -17.30 2.61
N ALA A 304 14.09 -18.64 2.58
CA ALA A 304 14.76 -19.51 3.54
C ALA A 304 16.31 -19.41 3.52
N HIS A 305 16.88 -18.94 2.40
CA HIS A 305 18.33 -18.64 2.27
C HIS A 305 18.67 -17.16 2.47
N CYS A 306 17.71 -16.32 2.87
CA CYS A 306 17.94 -14.91 3.13
C CYS A 306 18.58 -14.71 4.51
N GLU A 307 19.71 -13.99 4.59
CA GLU A 307 20.27 -13.51 5.85
C GLU A 307 20.14 -11.99 6.00
N LEU A 308 19.56 -11.53 7.11
CA LEU A 308 19.61 -10.13 7.50
C LEU A 308 21.04 -9.68 7.88
N PRO A 309 21.38 -8.39 7.70
CA PRO A 309 22.65 -7.83 8.15
C PRO A 309 22.96 -8.10 9.62
N LYS A 310 24.26 -8.27 9.95
CA LYS A 310 24.79 -8.68 11.27
C LYS A 310 24.33 -7.87 12.50
N ARG A 311 23.63 -6.75 12.33
CA ARG A 311 23.00 -5.98 13.42
C ARG A 311 21.69 -6.59 13.94
N HIS A 312 21.14 -7.56 13.22
CA HIS A 312 19.93 -8.30 13.59
C HIS A 312 20.34 -9.62 14.23
N GLU A 313 19.69 -10.01 15.32
CA GLU A 313 20.01 -11.24 16.06
C GLU A 313 19.40 -12.45 15.37
N ARG A 314 18.10 -12.38 15.03
CA ARG A 314 17.44 -13.37 14.19
C ARG A 314 17.63 -12.99 12.73
N ARG A 315 18.57 -13.66 12.06
CA ARG A 315 18.95 -13.33 10.67
C ARG A 315 18.25 -14.15 9.60
N GLN A 316 17.67 -15.30 9.95
CA GLN A 316 17.01 -16.24 9.02
C GLN A 316 15.55 -16.48 9.42
N PHE A 317 14.67 -16.65 8.42
CA PHE A 317 13.23 -16.90 8.57
C PHE A 317 12.72 -17.72 7.38
N THR A 318 11.62 -18.44 7.59
CA THR A 318 10.90 -19.20 6.56
C THR A 318 9.54 -18.57 6.28
N VAL A 319 8.84 -19.07 5.26
CA VAL A 319 7.48 -18.62 4.91
C VAL A 319 6.55 -19.79 4.62
N SER A 320 5.37 -19.75 5.23
CA SER A 320 4.22 -20.54 4.82
C SER A 320 3.52 -19.83 3.66
N ILE A 321 3.09 -20.59 2.65
CA ILE A 321 2.43 -20.06 1.44
C ILE A 321 1.15 -20.84 1.13
N GLY A 322 0.06 -20.14 0.86
CA GLY A 322 -1.15 -20.66 0.22
C GLY A 322 -1.26 -20.20 -1.24
N VAL A 323 -1.78 -21.05 -2.12
CA VAL A 323 -1.94 -20.78 -3.56
C VAL A 323 -3.30 -21.30 -4.04
N ALA A 324 -3.99 -20.56 -4.89
CA ALA A 324 -5.13 -21.06 -5.66
C ALA A 324 -5.20 -20.44 -7.06
N GLU A 325 -5.70 -21.21 -8.03
CA GLU A 325 -6.14 -20.71 -9.33
C GLU A 325 -7.64 -20.44 -9.27
N ALA A 326 -8.08 -19.34 -9.89
CA ALA A 326 -9.47 -18.91 -9.97
C ALA A 326 -10.33 -19.89 -10.77
N LEU A 327 -11.50 -20.23 -10.24
CA LEU A 327 -12.45 -21.13 -10.88
C LEU A 327 -13.43 -20.36 -11.78
N ALA A 328 -13.98 -21.04 -12.78
CA ALA A 328 -15.01 -20.47 -13.64
C ALA A 328 -16.25 -20.08 -12.82
N GLY A 329 -16.73 -18.85 -13.01
CA GLY A 329 -17.89 -18.31 -12.27
C GLY A 329 -17.58 -17.68 -10.91
N GLU A 330 -16.47 -18.02 -10.27
CA GLU A 330 -16.10 -17.66 -8.89
C GLU A 330 -16.09 -16.14 -8.58
N SER A 331 -16.31 -15.78 -7.32
CA SER A 331 -16.13 -14.44 -6.75
C SER A 331 -14.73 -14.23 -6.12
N ASP A 332 -14.36 -12.98 -5.89
CA ASP A 332 -13.11 -12.64 -5.18
C ASP A 332 -13.11 -13.18 -3.74
N ARG A 333 -14.26 -13.14 -3.06
CA ARG A 333 -14.41 -13.68 -1.70
C ARG A 333 -14.15 -15.18 -1.62
N GLU A 334 -14.63 -15.95 -2.59
CA GLU A 334 -14.44 -17.41 -2.63
C GLU A 334 -12.99 -17.78 -2.93
N LEU A 335 -12.39 -17.14 -3.95
CA LEU A 335 -10.98 -17.32 -4.28
C LEU A 335 -10.07 -16.98 -3.10
N LEU A 336 -10.29 -15.82 -2.46
CA LEU A 336 -9.49 -15.37 -1.32
C LEU A 336 -9.71 -16.25 -0.08
N ASN A 337 -10.86 -16.92 0.06
CA ASN A 337 -11.05 -17.96 1.09
C ASN A 337 -10.19 -19.20 0.78
N ARG A 338 -10.27 -19.78 -0.42
CA ARG A 338 -9.44 -20.96 -0.79
C ARG A 338 -7.94 -20.72 -0.62
N VAL A 339 -7.48 -19.49 -0.85
CA VAL A 339 -6.09 -19.06 -0.60
C VAL A 339 -5.77 -18.95 0.91
N ARG A 340 -6.68 -18.45 1.74
CA ARG A 340 -6.54 -18.46 3.21
C ARG A 340 -6.50 -19.89 3.77
N ASP A 341 -7.36 -20.77 3.26
CA ASP A 341 -7.49 -22.15 3.73
C ASP A 341 -6.22 -22.96 3.42
N SER A 342 -5.65 -22.79 2.23
CA SER A 342 -4.35 -23.38 1.88
C SER A 342 -3.19 -22.80 2.71
N LEU A 343 -3.13 -21.48 2.92
CA LEU A 343 -2.12 -20.89 3.83
C LEU A 343 -2.27 -21.40 5.29
N THR A 344 -3.51 -21.62 5.73
CA THR A 344 -3.82 -22.17 7.05
C THR A 344 -3.39 -23.64 7.15
N ALA A 345 -3.55 -24.42 6.07
CA ALA A 345 -3.02 -25.78 5.99
C ALA A 345 -1.48 -25.81 6.07
N ALA A 346 -0.77 -24.94 5.35
CA ALA A 346 0.69 -24.82 5.44
C ALA A 346 1.17 -24.51 6.88
N ARG A 347 0.57 -23.50 7.53
CA ARG A 347 0.90 -23.12 8.91
C ARG A 347 0.56 -24.22 9.94
N ARG A 348 -0.38 -25.12 9.63
CA ARG A 348 -0.73 -26.29 10.47
C ARG A 348 0.14 -27.52 10.21
N HIS A 349 0.66 -27.69 9.00
CA HIS A 349 1.44 -28.87 8.62
C HIS A 349 2.82 -28.91 9.28
N GLY A 350 3.46 -27.74 9.41
CA GLY A 350 4.83 -27.63 9.92
C GLY A 350 5.53 -26.33 9.60
N ARG A 351 4.90 -25.42 8.83
CA ARG A 351 5.51 -24.18 8.30
C ARG A 351 6.59 -24.49 7.23
N ASP A 352 7.29 -23.47 6.73
CA ASP A 352 8.21 -23.57 5.57
C ASP A 352 7.70 -24.44 4.41
N CYS A 353 6.44 -24.29 4.04
CA CYS A 353 5.84 -25.07 2.95
C CYS A 353 4.79 -24.28 2.17
N THR A 354 4.64 -24.67 0.91
CA THR A 354 3.55 -24.21 0.05
C THR A 354 2.42 -25.23 0.05
N TYR A 355 1.20 -24.78 0.29
CA TYR A 355 -0.02 -25.54 0.06
C TYR A 355 -0.80 -24.93 -1.11
N VAL A 356 -1.54 -25.77 -1.83
CA VAL A 356 -2.36 -25.38 -2.98
C VAL A 356 -3.80 -25.84 -2.80
N HIS A 357 -4.77 -24.98 -3.11
CA HIS A 357 -6.19 -25.32 -3.11
C HIS A 357 -6.68 -25.56 -4.54
N ASP A 358 -7.04 -26.81 -4.88
CA ASP A 358 -7.46 -27.20 -6.23
C ASP A 358 -8.86 -26.65 -6.60
N GLY A 359 -9.74 -26.57 -5.61
CA GLY A 359 -11.14 -26.16 -5.72
C GLY A 359 -12.03 -26.87 -4.69
N LEU A 360 -11.59 -28.05 -4.23
CA LEU A 360 -12.26 -28.90 -3.25
C LEU A 360 -11.40 -29.14 -2.00
N ASN A 361 -10.08 -29.25 -2.14
CA ASN A 361 -9.14 -29.66 -1.09
C ASN A 361 -7.83 -28.85 -1.11
N CYS A 362 -7.14 -28.86 0.02
CA CYS A 362 -5.80 -28.28 0.20
C CYS A 362 -4.72 -29.37 0.16
N HIS A 363 -3.75 -29.25 -0.75
CA HIS A 363 -2.67 -30.22 -0.97
C HIS A 363 -1.29 -29.62 -0.68
N LEU A 364 -0.39 -30.39 -0.08
CA LEU A 364 0.99 -29.98 0.15
C LEU A 364 1.81 -30.08 -1.14
N VAL A 365 2.48 -29.00 -1.53
CA VAL A 365 3.45 -29.01 -2.64
C VAL A 365 4.66 -29.86 -2.26
N GLY A 366 5.07 -30.76 -3.16
CA GLY A 366 6.20 -31.68 -2.96
C GLY A 366 5.81 -33.06 -2.41
N ALA A 367 4.68 -33.19 -1.72
CA ALA A 367 4.18 -34.47 -1.21
C ALA A 367 3.50 -35.31 -2.31
N GLY A 368 4.31 -35.85 -3.23
CA GLY A 368 3.98 -37.01 -4.07
C GLY A 368 2.66 -36.95 -4.85
N ARG A 369 2.70 -36.37 -6.07
CA ARG A 369 1.60 -36.24 -7.06
C ARG A 369 0.52 -35.19 -6.73
N ILE A 370 0.82 -33.93 -7.07
CA ILE A 370 -0.26 -33.03 -7.53
C ILE A 370 -0.64 -33.47 -8.96
N SER A 371 -1.53 -34.46 -9.04
CA SER A 371 -2.15 -34.91 -10.29
C SER A 371 -3.25 -33.92 -10.70
N VAL A 372 -2.88 -32.73 -11.16
CA VAL A 372 -3.85 -31.82 -11.81
C VAL A 372 -4.38 -32.52 -13.06
N GLY A 373 -5.67 -32.86 -13.05
CA GLY A 373 -6.36 -33.34 -14.24
C GLY A 373 -6.39 -32.25 -15.32
N LEU A 374 -6.32 -32.67 -16.58
CA LEU A 374 -6.51 -31.81 -17.75
C LEU A 374 -8.01 -31.56 -17.99
#